data_AF-A0A1H7W1W1-F1
#
_entry.id   AF-A0A1H7W1W1-F1
#
_cell.length_a   1.000
_cell.length_b   1.000
_cell.length_c   1.000
_cell.angle_alpha   90.00
_cell.angle_beta   90.00
_cell.angle_gamma   90.00
#
_symmetry.space_group_name_H-M   'P 1'
#
loop_
_entity.id
_entity.type
_entity.pdbx_description
1 polymer ?
#
loop_
_entity_poly.entity_id
_entity_poly.type
_entity_poly.pdbx_seq_one_letter_code
_entity_poly.pdbx_strand_id
1 'polypeptide(L)'
;MVLAAFCRAHASRLLARLAALGRGPLPVPSEDFEVGDDLALELRREGVFARTAATRYESTAEMARQHADLSSAWVCELNRTEEQDRSRELLALAEGTFLSLDAVAAPAEP
;
A
#
# COMPACT_ATOMS: atom_id res chain seq x y z
N MET A 1 -11.02 11.40 -2.44
CA MET A 1 -12.16 10.47 -2.24
C MET A 1 -12.24 9.32 -3.24
N VAL A 2 -11.68 9.42 -4.46
CA VAL A 2 -11.78 8.36 -5.49
C VAL A 2 -10.91 7.14 -5.19
N LEU A 3 -9.67 7.32 -4.71
CA LEU A 3 -8.75 6.23 -4.37
C LEU A 3 -9.32 5.28 -3.30
N ALA A 4 -9.80 5.84 -2.19
CA ALA A 4 -10.41 5.05 -1.14
C ALA A 4 -11.64 4.27 -1.64
N ALA A 5 -12.39 4.81 -2.61
CA ALA A 5 -13.50 4.09 -3.23
C ALA A 5 -13.04 2.94 -4.14
N PHE A 6 -11.95 3.11 -4.90
CA PHE A 6 -11.37 2.04 -5.72
C PHE A 6 -10.71 0.95 -4.88
N CYS A 7 -9.92 1.29 -3.86
CA CYS A 7 -9.32 0.34 -2.93
C CYS A 7 -10.41 -0.45 -2.19
N ARG A 8 -11.47 0.22 -1.71
CA ARG A 8 -12.64 -0.45 -1.14
C ARG A 8 -13.31 -1.38 -2.15
N ALA A 9 -13.56 -0.93 -3.38
CA ALA A 9 -14.18 -1.76 -4.41
C ALA A 9 -13.34 -2.99 -4.79
N HIS A 10 -12.01 -2.86 -4.81
CA HIS A 10 -11.09 -3.97 -5.07
C HIS A 10 -11.06 -4.96 -3.90
N ALA A 11 -10.95 -4.47 -2.67
CA ALA A 11 -11.01 -5.28 -1.45
C ALA A 11 -12.37 -6.02 -1.34
N SER A 12 -13.49 -5.34 -1.60
CA SER A 12 -14.81 -5.96 -1.64
C SER A 12 -14.91 -7.07 -2.70
N ARG A 13 -14.26 -6.91 -3.86
CA ARG A 13 -14.24 -7.93 -4.91
C ARG A 13 -13.39 -9.13 -4.55
N LEU A 14 -12.26 -8.93 -3.89
CA LEU A 14 -11.43 -10.01 -3.36
C LEU A 14 -12.18 -10.78 -2.26
N LEU A 15 -12.79 -10.06 -1.31
CA LEU A 15 -13.61 -10.65 -0.24
C LEU A 15 -14.80 -11.45 -0.80
N ALA A 16 -15.51 -10.92 -1.79
CA ALA A 16 -16.62 -11.62 -2.45
C ALA A 16 -16.17 -12.91 -3.14
N ARG A 17 -14.99 -12.92 -3.75
CA ARG A 17 -14.39 -14.13 -4.37
C ARG A 17 -14.00 -15.16 -3.33
N LEU A 18 -13.42 -14.74 -2.20
CA LEU A 18 -13.07 -15.64 -1.11
C LEU A 18 -14.33 -16.28 -0.51
N ALA A 19 -15.37 -15.47 -0.23
CA ALA A 19 -16.64 -15.96 0.29
C ALA A 19 -17.30 -16.99 -0.64
N ALA A 20 -17.26 -16.76 -1.97
CA ALA A 20 -17.79 -17.70 -2.97
C ALA A 20 -17.06 -19.05 -2.99
N LEU A 21 -15.80 -19.10 -2.52
CA LEU A 21 -15.00 -20.33 -2.37
C LEU A 21 -15.16 -20.97 -0.98
N GLY A 22 -16.09 -20.50 -0.16
CA GLY A 22 -16.26 -20.94 1.23
C GLY A 22 -15.08 -20.54 2.13
N ARG A 23 -14.30 -19.53 1.72
CA ARG A 23 -13.13 -19.02 2.45
C ARG A 23 -13.49 -17.67 3.07
N GLY A 24 -13.18 -17.48 4.34
CA GLY A 24 -13.29 -16.19 5.01
C GLY A 24 -13.03 -16.27 6.50
N PRO A 25 -12.55 -15.17 7.13
CA PRO A 25 -12.00 -13.95 6.51
C PRO A 25 -10.60 -14.21 5.90
N LEU A 26 -10.01 -13.19 5.23
CA LEU A 26 -8.57 -13.20 4.94
C LEU A 26 -7.83 -13.51 6.25
N PRO A 27 -6.76 -14.33 6.24
CA PRO A 27 -5.98 -14.57 7.44
C PRO A 27 -5.56 -13.21 8.00
N VAL A 28 -6.06 -12.89 9.19
CA VAL A 28 -5.62 -11.73 9.95
C VAL A 28 -4.21 -12.10 10.42
N PRO A 29 -3.17 -11.32 10.06
CA PRO A 29 -1.84 -11.54 10.60
C PRO A 29 -1.91 -11.57 12.13
N SER A 30 -1.22 -12.50 12.78
CA SER A 30 -1.14 -12.55 14.23
C SER A 30 -0.57 -11.23 14.76
N GLU A 31 -1.19 -10.69 15.83
CA GLU A 31 -0.74 -9.43 16.46
C GLU A 31 0.71 -9.55 16.99
N ASP A 32 1.12 -10.75 17.39
CA ASP A 32 2.47 -11.07 17.81
C ASP A 32 3.34 -11.43 16.60
N PHE A 33 3.88 -10.42 15.92
CA PHE A 33 4.91 -10.60 14.91
C PHE A 33 6.19 -9.86 15.33
N GLU A 34 7.18 -10.62 15.79
CA GLU A 34 8.49 -10.06 16.11
C GLU A 34 9.30 -9.82 14.84
N VAL A 35 9.69 -8.56 14.64
CA VAL A 35 10.60 -8.19 13.56
C VAL A 35 12.03 -8.50 14.00
N GLY A 36 12.53 -9.69 13.65
CA GLY A 36 13.94 -10.05 13.84
C GLY A 36 14.88 -9.18 12.99
N ASP A 37 16.17 -9.14 13.36
CA ASP A 37 17.16 -8.27 12.72
C ASP A 37 17.29 -8.47 11.20
N ASP A 38 17.25 -9.72 10.74
CA ASP A 38 17.30 -10.07 9.32
C ASP A 38 16.09 -9.52 8.56
N LEU A 39 14.89 -9.61 9.17
CA LEU A 39 13.69 -9.07 8.57
C LEU A 39 13.69 -7.53 8.58
N ALA A 40 14.15 -6.91 9.67
CA ALA A 40 14.30 -5.46 9.74
C ALA A 40 15.25 -4.94 8.65
N LEU A 41 16.31 -5.68 8.34
CA LEU A 41 17.23 -5.36 7.25
C LEU A 41 16.54 -5.41 5.88
N GLU A 42 15.77 -6.47 5.61
CA GLU A 42 15.04 -6.60 4.34
C GLU A 42 13.94 -5.55 4.20
N LEU A 43 13.21 -5.24 5.27
CA LEU A 43 12.22 -4.16 5.28
C LEU A 43 12.85 -2.80 4.96
N ARG A 44 14.04 -2.50 5.52
CA ARG A 44 14.79 -1.28 5.17
C ARG A 44 15.19 -1.26 3.70
N ARG A 45 15.71 -2.37 3.17
CA ARG A 45 16.11 -2.48 1.75
C ARG A 45 14.92 -2.23 0.84
N GLU A 46 13.79 -2.87 1.10
CA GLU A 46 12.58 -2.72 0.30
C GLU A 46 11.96 -1.32 0.45
N GLY A 47 11.98 -0.74 1.65
CA GLY A 47 11.51 0.63 1.87
C GLY A 47 12.34 1.67 1.10
N VAL A 48 13.67 1.48 1.02
CA VAL A 48 14.56 2.33 0.19
C VAL A 48 14.31 2.10 -1.30
N PHE A 49 14.05 0.85 -1.72
CA PHE A 49 13.70 0.52 -3.09
C PHE A 49 12.40 1.21 -3.52
N ALA A 50 11.34 1.12 -2.71
CA ALA A 50 10.06 1.80 -2.94
C ALA A 50 10.23 3.32 -3.09
N ARG A 51 11.03 3.95 -2.22
CA ARG A 51 11.36 5.39 -2.34
C ARG A 51 12.05 5.73 -3.68
N THR A 52 12.93 4.85 -4.14
CA THR A 52 13.60 5.00 -5.44
C THR A 52 12.62 4.81 -6.59
N ALA A 53 11.71 3.86 -6.50
CA ALA A 53 10.64 3.65 -7.48
C ALA A 53 9.73 4.88 -7.59
N ALA A 54 9.33 5.49 -6.47
CA ALA A 54 8.57 6.74 -6.45
C ALA A 54 9.26 7.87 -7.22
N THR A 55 10.58 8.00 -7.08
CA THR A 55 11.38 9.00 -7.83
C THR A 55 11.37 8.71 -9.34
N ARG A 56 11.42 7.43 -9.73
CA ARG A 56 11.34 7.06 -11.15
C ARG A 56 9.95 7.35 -11.74
N TYR A 57 8.89 7.11 -10.98
CA TYR A 57 7.54 7.46 -11.39
C TYR A 57 7.34 8.97 -11.54
N GLU A 58 7.94 9.78 -10.67
CA GLU A 58 7.97 11.25 -10.83
C GLU A 58 8.58 11.65 -12.17
N SER A 59 9.81 11.19 -12.48
CA SER A 59 10.47 11.52 -13.74
C SER A 59 9.68 11.02 -14.96
N THR A 60 9.08 9.84 -14.86
CA THR A 60 8.25 9.28 -15.95
C THR A 60 6.96 10.09 -16.16
N ALA A 61 6.34 10.58 -15.09
CA ALA A 61 5.17 11.45 -15.17
C ALA A 61 5.52 12.79 -15.85
N GLU A 62 6.69 13.35 -15.55
CA GLU A 62 7.19 14.56 -16.19
C GLU A 62 7.41 14.36 -17.69
N MET A 63 8.03 13.24 -18.09
CA MET A 63 8.21 12.90 -19.50
C MET A 63 6.85 12.72 -20.21
N ALA A 64 5.91 12.00 -19.59
CA ALA A 64 4.58 11.80 -20.17
C ALA A 64 3.84 13.15 -20.40
N ARG A 65 3.95 14.10 -19.47
CA ARG A 65 3.44 15.46 -19.64
C ARG A 65 4.09 16.20 -20.82
N GLN A 66 5.41 16.09 -20.98
CA GLN A 66 6.13 16.70 -22.11
C GLN A 66 5.65 16.17 -23.46
N HIS A 67 5.17 14.91 -23.50
CA HIS A 67 4.60 14.27 -24.69
C HIS A 67 3.08 14.41 -24.81
N ALA A 68 2.43 15.22 -23.98
CA ALA A 68 0.98 15.38 -23.91
C ALA A 68 0.19 14.08 -23.64
N ASP A 69 0.85 13.05 -23.08
CA ASP A 69 0.21 11.81 -22.63
C ASP A 69 -0.23 11.96 -21.16
N LEU A 70 -1.34 12.67 -20.97
CA LEU A 70 -1.88 12.95 -19.64
C LEU A 70 -2.38 11.69 -18.91
N SER A 71 -2.80 10.67 -19.66
CA SER A 71 -3.24 9.39 -19.10
C SER A 71 -2.08 8.68 -18.42
N SER A 72 -0.95 8.53 -19.11
CA SER A 72 0.25 7.91 -18.54
C SER A 72 0.86 8.75 -17.42
N ALA A 73 0.81 10.08 -17.52
CA ALA A 73 1.26 10.96 -16.44
C ALA A 73 0.47 10.73 -15.15
N TRP A 74 -0.86 10.64 -15.24
CA TRP A 74 -1.73 10.38 -14.09
C TRP A 74 -1.45 9.01 -13.45
N VAL A 75 -1.27 7.96 -14.24
CA VAL A 75 -0.93 6.62 -13.73
C VAL A 75 0.42 6.64 -13.00
N CYS A 76 1.42 7.35 -13.53
CA CYS A 76 2.71 7.49 -12.88
C CYS A 76 2.60 8.25 -11.54
N GLU A 77 1.79 9.30 -11.46
CA GLU A 77 1.57 10.03 -10.19
C GLU A 77 0.85 9.17 -9.13
N LEU A 78 -0.09 8.34 -9.56
CA LEU A 78 -0.75 7.37 -8.69
C LEU A 78 0.27 6.37 -8.13
N ASN A 79 1.04 5.72 -9.01
CA ASN A 79 2.05 4.73 -8.59
C ASN A 79 3.13 5.36 -7.70
N ARG A 80 3.52 6.61 -7.96
CA ARG A 80 4.43 7.36 -7.08
C ARG A 80 3.89 7.43 -5.66
N THR A 81 2.62 7.78 -5.51
CA THR A 81 1.98 7.93 -4.19
C THR A 81 1.94 6.59 -3.46
N GLU A 82 1.56 5.53 -4.15
CA GLU A 82 1.55 4.16 -3.59
C GLU A 82 2.94 3.72 -3.12
N GLU A 83 3.99 3.98 -3.91
CA GLU A 83 5.37 3.64 -3.52
C GLU A 83 5.90 4.52 -2.37
N GLN A 84 5.43 5.77 -2.25
CA GLN A 84 5.76 6.62 -1.10
C GLN A 84 5.12 6.10 0.19
N ASP A 85 3.85 5.72 0.14
CA ASP A 85 3.14 5.17 1.29
C ASP A 85 3.75 3.82 1.69
N ARG A 86 3.99 2.94 0.72
CA ARG A 86 4.69 1.66 0.93
C ARG A 86 6.08 1.85 1.54
N SER A 87 6.86 2.83 1.06
CA SER A 87 8.17 3.14 1.64
C SER A 87 8.08 3.54 3.11
N ARG A 88 7.11 4.39 3.47
CA ARG A 88 6.92 4.82 4.86
C ARG A 88 6.51 3.66 5.76
N GLU A 89 5.57 2.82 5.30
CA GLU A 89 5.11 1.65 6.06
C GLU A 89 6.25 0.67 6.31
N LEU A 90 7.02 0.32 5.28
CA LEU A 90 8.14 -0.62 5.40
C LEU A 90 9.24 -0.11 6.34
N LEU A 91 9.56 1.19 6.28
CA LEU A 91 10.55 1.78 7.17
C LEU A 91 10.05 1.85 8.61
N ALA A 92 8.78 2.21 8.83
CA ALA A 92 8.16 2.20 10.15
C ALA A 92 8.14 0.79 10.76
N LEU A 93 7.80 -0.24 9.96
CA LEU A 93 7.86 -1.64 10.37
C LEU A 93 9.29 -2.06 10.73
N ALA A 94 10.29 -1.64 9.96
CA ALA A 94 11.69 -1.95 10.25
C ALA A 94 12.23 -1.29 11.53
N GLU A 95 11.61 -0.19 11.96
CA GLU A 95 11.92 0.54 13.19
C GLU A 95 11.10 0.04 14.39
N GLY A 96 10.22 -0.95 14.20
CA GLY A 96 9.31 -1.43 15.25
C GLY A 96 8.22 -0.41 15.60
N THR A 97 8.02 0.62 14.77
CA THR A 97 6.94 1.59 14.94
C THR A 97 5.67 1.02 14.28
N PHE A 98 5.00 0.11 14.97
CA PHE A 98 3.62 -0.23 14.63
C PHE A 98 2.74 0.99 14.92
N LEU A 99 2.33 1.72 13.88
CA LEU A 99 1.17 2.59 14.00
C LEU A 99 -0.02 1.64 14.20
N SER A 100 -0.47 1.47 15.44
CA SER A 100 -1.69 0.72 15.72
C SER A 100 -2.81 1.34 14.88
N LEU A 101 -3.34 0.55 13.94
CA LEU A 101 -4.46 0.92 13.07
C LEU A 101 -5.81 0.87 13.82
N ASP A 102 -5.81 0.95 15.15
CA ASP A 102 -6.99 0.97 16.04
C ASP A 102 -7.99 2.11 15.74
N ALA A 103 -7.70 3.03 14.83
CA ALA A 103 -8.56 4.16 14.51
C ALA A 103 -9.55 3.94 13.36
N VAL A 104 -9.67 2.74 12.79
CA VAL A 104 -10.77 2.41 11.86
C VAL A 104 -11.73 1.42 12.50
N ALA A 105 -12.29 1.81 13.66
CA ALA A 105 -13.50 1.22 14.17
C ALA A 105 -14.59 1.36 13.08
N ALA A 106 -14.94 0.24 12.45
CA ALA A 106 -16.14 0.18 11.63
C ALA A 106 -17.33 0.60 12.51
N PRO A 107 -18.19 1.52 12.05
CA PRO A 107 -19.38 1.87 12.82
C PRO A 107 -20.22 0.60 12.97
N ALA A 108 -20.44 0.18 14.21
CA ALA A 108 -21.47 -0.78 14.53
C ALA A 108 -22.81 -0.14 14.20
N GLU A 109 -23.50 -0.64 13.17
CA GLU A 109 -24.89 -0.29 12.92
C GLU A 109 -25.81 -1.02 13.92
N PRO A 110 -26.96 -0.39 14.27
CA PRO A 110 -27.83 -0.77 15.39
C PRO A 110 -28.63 -2.06 15.20
#